data_AF-A0A3D0MF08-F1
#
_entry.id   AF-A0A3D0MF08-F1
#
_cell.length_a   1.000
_cell.length_b   1.000
_cell.length_c   1.000
_cell.angle_alpha   90.00
_cell.angle_beta   90.00
_cell.angle_gamma   90.00
#
_symmetry.space_group_name_H-M   'P 1'
#
loop_
_entity.id
_entity.type
_entity.pdbx_description
1 polymer ?
#
loop_
_entity_poly.entity_id
_entity_poly.type
_entity_poly.pdbx_seq_one_letter_code
_entity_poly.pdbx_strand_id
1 'polypeptide(L)'
;MNKFIVLLLLCSAQLGFSQTAEQQLQSLMDGYWNYRLQENPTLATGAGISDFNHLLPQVSPVDQARRLRSEEEFLAQLRQVDRDELNRDDQINFDLLGWVLERSIDGLRLNTSRIPFNTFSGFFTGALRASYGVPMNTEEDYRDYIARIEEFPRYFSENIENMRQGIREGFVLPKIVIDGVLPTVQAQVYDNPDQSSLAEPILDVNERLPGNVRADIVEETRAAIRSYAIPAFRQLVTFLEDEYYPAAADSIAA
;
A
#
# COMPACT_ATOMS: atom_id res chain seq x y z
N MET A 1 3.40 77.41 13.06
CA MET A 1 3.18 76.48 11.94
C MET A 1 4.00 75.23 12.22
N ASN A 2 3.37 74.14 12.65
CA ASN A 2 3.73 72.75 12.32
C ASN A 2 2.84 71.79 13.12
N LYS A 3 2.01 71.06 12.37
CA LYS A 3 0.99 70.12 12.83
C LYS A 3 1.66 68.79 13.20
N PHE A 4 1.45 68.31 14.41
CA PHE A 4 1.74 66.90 14.75
C PHE A 4 0.55 66.05 14.30
N ILE A 5 0.82 65.13 13.37
CA ILE A 5 -0.11 64.11 12.89
C ILE A 5 -0.11 62.97 13.91
N VAL A 6 -1.25 62.71 14.54
CA VAL A 6 -1.49 61.51 15.35
C VAL A 6 -1.88 60.39 14.38
N LEU A 7 -0.99 59.40 14.24
CA LEU A 7 -1.24 58.19 13.45
C LEU A 7 -2.05 57.22 14.30
N LEU A 8 -3.32 57.04 13.96
CA LEU A 8 -4.21 56.01 14.53
C LEU A 8 -3.77 54.63 14.00
N LEU A 9 -3.12 53.84 14.85
CA LEU A 9 -2.90 52.42 14.62
C LEU A 9 -4.23 51.67 14.81
N LEU A 10 -4.93 51.40 13.70
CA LEU A 10 -6.01 50.43 13.64
C LEU A 10 -5.39 49.03 13.79
N CYS A 11 -5.45 48.48 15.00
CA CYS A 11 -5.16 47.09 15.27
C CYS A 11 -6.30 46.25 14.69
N SER A 12 -6.14 45.77 13.45
CA SER A 12 -7.02 44.76 12.88
C SER A 12 -6.77 43.45 13.62
N ALA A 13 -7.56 43.17 14.66
CA ALA A 13 -7.65 41.83 15.22
C ALA A 13 -8.15 40.91 14.10
N GLN A 14 -7.24 40.12 13.51
CA GLN A 14 -7.63 38.96 12.75
C GLN A 14 -8.30 38.01 13.74
N LEU A 15 -9.63 38.03 13.76
CA LEU A 15 -10.44 36.96 14.34
C LEU A 15 -10.09 35.69 13.55
N GLY A 16 -9.10 34.96 14.03
CA GLY A 16 -8.93 33.56 13.65
C GLY A 16 -10.17 32.85 14.15
N PHE A 17 -11.13 32.58 13.27
CA PHE A 17 -12.24 31.71 13.60
C PHE A 17 -11.65 30.36 13.96
N SER A 18 -11.80 29.96 15.23
CA SER A 18 -11.49 28.60 15.64
C SER A 18 -12.40 27.66 14.85
N GLN A 19 -11.80 26.67 14.22
CA GLN A 19 -12.53 25.66 13.46
C GLN A 19 -13.51 24.91 14.38
N THR A 20 -14.75 24.65 13.94
CA THR A 20 -15.72 23.88 14.73
C THR A 20 -15.27 22.42 14.86
N ALA A 21 -15.78 21.69 15.86
CA ALA A 21 -15.46 20.27 16.04
C ALA A 21 -15.76 19.44 14.78
N GLU A 22 -16.87 19.71 14.08
CA GLU A 22 -17.23 19.01 12.84
C GLU A 22 -16.24 19.33 11.72
N GLN A 23 -15.86 20.60 11.57
CA GLN A 23 -14.89 21.01 10.56
C GLN A 23 -13.52 20.37 10.83
N GLN A 24 -13.10 20.28 12.10
CA GLN A 24 -11.85 19.63 12.51
C GLN A 24 -11.89 18.13 12.18
N LEU A 25 -12.97 17.45 12.55
CA LEU A 25 -13.15 16.03 12.25
C LEU A 25 -13.12 15.76 10.74
N GLN A 26 -13.86 16.55 9.96
CA GLN A 26 -13.89 16.40 8.50
C GLN A 26 -12.49 16.59 7.90
N SER A 27 -11.78 17.64 8.31
CA SER A 27 -10.41 17.90 7.82
C SER A 27 -9.45 16.77 8.19
N LEU A 28 -9.62 16.18 9.37
CA LEU A 28 -8.84 15.05 9.82
C LEU A 28 -9.14 13.78 9.01
N MET A 29 -10.41 13.50 8.73
CA MET A 29 -10.82 12.37 7.88
C MET A 29 -10.28 12.51 6.46
N ASP A 30 -10.37 13.70 5.87
CA ASP A 30 -9.83 13.98 4.53
C ASP A 30 -8.30 13.83 4.49
N GLY A 31 -7.62 14.36 5.52
CA GLY A 31 -6.17 14.19 5.67
C GLY A 31 -5.77 12.73 5.82
N TYR A 32 -6.49 11.98 6.64
CA TYR A 32 -6.25 10.55 6.85
C TYR A 32 -6.50 9.74 5.57
N TRP A 33 -7.56 10.05 4.83
CA TRP A 33 -7.84 9.41 3.55
C TRP A 33 -6.71 9.61 2.54
N ASN A 34 -6.25 10.85 2.38
CA ASN A 34 -5.13 11.16 1.48
C ASN A 34 -3.84 10.43 1.89
N TYR A 35 -3.53 10.42 3.18
CA TYR A 35 -2.41 9.65 3.72
C TYR A 35 -2.55 8.15 3.39
N ARG A 36 -3.74 7.58 3.57
CA ARG A 36 -4.00 6.16 3.30
C ARG A 36 -3.84 5.79 1.83
N LEU A 37 -4.19 6.70 0.91
CA LEU A 37 -3.97 6.51 -0.53
C LEU A 37 -2.47 6.50 -0.87
N GLN A 38 -1.68 7.39 -0.26
CA GLN A 38 -0.23 7.43 -0.45
C GLN A 38 0.47 6.19 0.10
N GLU A 39 0.08 5.72 1.29
CA GLU A 39 0.64 4.51 1.91
C GLU A 39 0.24 3.21 1.22
N ASN A 40 -0.86 3.24 0.47
CA ASN A 40 -1.39 2.07 -0.21
C ASN A 40 -1.72 2.39 -1.67
N PRO A 41 -0.70 2.41 -2.55
CA PRO A 41 -0.87 2.63 -4.00
C PRO A 41 -1.95 1.76 -4.64
N THR A 42 -2.09 0.50 -4.21
CA THR A 42 -3.11 -0.40 -4.76
C THR A 42 -4.53 -0.05 -4.32
N LEU A 43 -4.70 0.51 -3.11
CA LEU A 43 -5.96 1.09 -2.67
C LEU A 43 -6.28 2.35 -3.49
N ALA A 44 -5.28 3.19 -3.77
CA ALA A 44 -5.46 4.38 -4.58
C ALA A 44 -5.94 4.04 -6.00
N THR A 45 -5.28 3.09 -6.67
CA THR A 45 -5.74 2.56 -7.96
C THR A 45 -7.16 2.02 -7.88
N GLY A 46 -7.48 1.20 -6.87
CA GLY A 46 -8.83 0.66 -6.68
C GLY A 46 -9.91 1.72 -6.41
N ALA A 47 -9.52 2.86 -5.87
CA ALA A 47 -10.38 4.03 -5.66
C ALA A 47 -10.48 4.95 -6.91
N GLY A 48 -9.83 4.59 -8.02
CA GLY A 48 -9.82 5.36 -9.25
C GLY A 48 -8.81 6.51 -9.27
N ILE A 49 -7.82 6.52 -8.37
CA ILE A 49 -6.74 7.49 -8.34
C ILE A 49 -5.52 6.92 -9.07
N SER A 50 -5.26 7.43 -10.27
CA SER A 50 -4.22 6.88 -11.15
C SER A 50 -2.79 7.30 -10.78
N ASP A 51 -2.60 8.34 -9.97
CA ASP A 51 -1.28 8.91 -9.62
C ASP A 51 -0.29 7.89 -9.03
N PHE A 52 -0.78 6.74 -8.54
CA PHE A 52 0.00 5.68 -7.89
C PHE A 52 -0.02 4.36 -8.68
N ASN A 53 -0.51 4.35 -9.92
CA ASN A 53 -0.65 3.15 -10.75
C ASN A 53 0.68 2.45 -11.03
N HIS A 54 1.80 3.18 -10.97
CA HIS A 54 3.15 2.66 -11.18
C HIS A 54 3.81 2.08 -9.91
N LEU A 55 3.16 2.16 -8.74
CA LEU A 55 3.78 1.81 -7.46
C LEU A 55 3.19 0.55 -6.83
N LEU A 56 4.04 -0.13 -6.06
CA LEU A 56 3.64 -1.09 -5.03
C LEU A 56 3.93 -0.51 -3.63
N PRO A 57 3.18 -0.93 -2.58
CA PRO A 57 3.45 -0.45 -1.23
C PRO A 57 4.90 -0.64 -0.80
N GLN A 58 5.43 0.32 -0.04
CA GLN A 58 6.70 0.17 0.65
C GLN A 58 6.48 -0.53 1.98
N VAL A 59 7.23 -1.60 2.25
CA VAL A 59 7.00 -2.49 3.41
C VAL A 59 8.25 -2.72 4.23
N SER A 60 9.32 -1.95 4.01
CA SER A 60 10.53 -2.04 4.81
C SER A 60 10.27 -1.66 6.29
N PRO A 61 11.18 -2.03 7.22
CA PRO A 61 11.08 -1.59 8.62
C PRO A 61 11.02 -0.06 8.78
N VAL A 62 11.69 0.69 7.90
CA VAL A 62 11.65 2.16 7.92
C VAL A 62 10.26 2.68 7.60
N ASP A 63 9.57 2.07 6.63
CA ASP A 63 8.21 2.43 6.25
C ASP A 63 7.20 2.08 7.34
N GLN A 64 7.39 0.95 8.01
CA GLN A 64 6.56 0.57 9.15
C GLN A 64 6.71 1.55 10.32
N ALA A 65 7.94 1.94 10.64
CA ALA A 65 8.20 2.93 11.69
C ALA A 65 7.64 4.31 11.32
N ARG A 66 7.72 4.70 10.05
CA ARG A 66 7.14 5.95 9.55
C ARG A 66 5.61 5.92 9.67
N ARG A 67 4.97 4.84 9.22
CA ARG A 67 3.52 4.66 9.34
C ARG A 67 3.05 4.68 10.79
N LEU A 68 3.77 4.02 11.70
CA LEU A 68 3.41 4.02 13.12
C LEU A 68 3.36 5.44 13.68
N ARG A 69 4.37 6.27 13.38
CA ARG A 69 4.38 7.66 13.82
C ARG A 69 3.21 8.45 13.24
N SER A 70 2.95 8.32 11.94
CA SER A 70 1.84 9.03 11.30
C SER A 70 0.48 8.61 11.87
N GLU A 71 0.25 7.31 12.09
CA GLU A 71 -0.99 6.82 12.69
C GLU A 71 -1.16 7.30 14.15
N GLU A 72 -0.07 7.34 14.93
CA GLU A 72 -0.07 7.91 16.29
C GLU A 72 -0.37 9.42 16.28
N GLU A 73 0.17 10.16 15.29
CA GLU A 73 -0.11 11.58 15.09
C GLU A 73 -1.60 11.83 14.74
N PHE A 74 -2.17 11.04 13.83
CA PHE A 74 -3.60 11.13 13.49
C PHE A 74 -4.48 10.83 14.70
N LEU A 75 -4.14 9.82 15.50
CA LEU A 75 -4.90 9.49 16.71
C LEU A 75 -4.78 10.60 17.77
N ALA A 76 -3.61 11.21 17.90
CA ALA A 76 -3.42 12.36 18.79
C ALA A 76 -4.25 13.57 18.36
N GLN A 77 -4.33 13.84 17.04
CA GLN A 77 -5.18 14.90 16.48
C GLN A 77 -6.66 14.61 16.68
N LEU A 78 -7.11 13.37 16.45
CA LEU A 78 -8.50 12.97 16.68
C LEU A 78 -8.92 13.25 18.12
N ARG A 79 -8.06 12.96 19.10
CA ARG A 79 -8.32 13.20 20.53
C ARG A 79 -8.44 14.67 20.91
N GLN A 80 -8.12 15.62 20.02
CA GLN A 80 -8.34 17.05 20.24
C GLN A 80 -9.72 17.51 19.78
N VAL A 81 -10.44 16.72 18.98
CA VAL A 81 -11.79 17.05 18.54
C VAL A 81 -12.76 16.80 19.70
N ASP A 82 -13.55 17.82 20.07
CA ASP A 82 -14.56 17.68 21.11
C ASP A 82 -15.74 16.85 20.60
N ARG A 83 -15.80 15.59 21.04
CA ARG A 83 -16.84 14.63 20.64
C ARG A 83 -18.23 15.09 21.06
N ASP A 84 -18.37 15.80 22.18
CA ASP A 84 -19.69 16.20 22.70
C ASP A 84 -20.30 17.37 21.93
N GLU A 85 -19.49 18.12 21.18
CA GLU A 85 -19.95 19.15 20.24
C GLU A 85 -20.40 18.58 18.89
N LEU A 86 -20.08 17.32 18.58
CA LEU A 86 -20.44 16.69 17.31
C LEU A 86 -21.91 16.27 17.26
N ASN A 87 -22.50 16.34 16.07
CA ASN A 87 -23.78 15.68 15.79
C ASN A 87 -23.66 14.15 15.85
N ARG A 88 -24.78 13.44 15.86
CA ARG A 88 -24.81 11.98 16.03
C ARG A 88 -24.01 11.21 14.98
N ASP A 89 -24.08 11.62 13.71
CA ASP A 89 -23.38 10.92 12.62
C ASP A 89 -21.87 11.15 12.73
N ASP A 90 -21.46 12.36 13.09
CA ASP A 90 -20.06 12.69 13.31
C ASP A 90 -19.48 12.05 14.58
N GLN A 91 -20.27 11.83 15.63
CA GLN A 91 -19.85 11.01 16.76
C GLN A 91 -19.55 9.57 16.34
N ILE A 92 -20.34 9.00 15.43
CA ILE A 92 -20.08 7.66 14.89
C ILE A 92 -18.81 7.66 14.04
N ASN A 93 -18.63 8.66 13.19
CA ASN A 93 -17.42 8.80 12.36
C ASN A 93 -16.16 8.97 13.23
N PHE A 94 -16.24 9.79 14.28
CA PHE A 94 -15.17 9.96 15.28
C PHE A 94 -14.81 8.63 15.94
N ASP A 95 -15.80 7.91 16.47
CA ASP A 95 -15.58 6.64 17.17
C ASP A 95 -14.99 5.58 16.23
N LEU A 96 -15.50 5.53 14.99
CA LEU A 96 -15.01 4.60 13.96
C LEU A 96 -13.57 4.91 13.55
N LEU A 97 -13.24 6.18 13.30
CA LEU A 97 -11.87 6.58 12.96
C LEU A 97 -10.91 6.26 14.11
N GLY A 98 -11.32 6.52 15.36
CA GLY A 98 -10.54 6.15 16.54
C GLY A 98 -10.25 4.66 16.59
N TRP A 99 -11.26 3.82 16.38
CA TRP A 99 -11.09 2.38 16.30
C TRP A 99 -10.15 1.97 15.14
N VAL A 100 -10.29 2.54 13.95
CA VAL A 100 -9.42 2.25 12.79
C VAL A 100 -7.95 2.56 13.11
N LEU A 101 -7.68 3.74 13.67
CA LEU A 101 -6.33 4.20 14.01
C LEU A 101 -5.69 3.31 15.10
N GLU A 102 -6.44 3.03 16.18
CA GLU A 102 -5.96 2.18 17.27
C GLU A 102 -5.62 0.76 16.78
N ARG A 103 -6.47 0.18 15.92
CA ARG A 103 -6.19 -1.12 15.31
C ARG A 103 -4.99 -1.10 14.36
N SER A 104 -4.78 -0.01 13.62
CA SER A 104 -3.61 0.17 12.77
C SER A 104 -2.32 0.22 13.59
N ILE A 105 -2.31 1.04 14.65
CA ILE A 105 -1.19 1.19 15.59
C ILE A 105 -0.85 -0.15 16.27
N ASP A 106 -1.86 -0.87 16.76
CA ASP A 106 -1.66 -2.19 17.37
C ASP A 106 -1.00 -3.17 16.39
N GLY A 107 -1.47 -3.20 15.14
CA GLY A 107 -0.91 -4.05 14.09
C GLY A 107 0.55 -3.72 13.78
N LEU A 108 0.88 -2.42 13.68
CA LEU A 108 2.25 -1.95 13.44
C LEU A 108 3.18 -2.25 14.62
N ARG A 109 2.71 -2.11 15.87
CA ARG A 109 3.48 -2.46 17.08
C ARG A 109 3.69 -3.96 17.20
N LEU A 110 2.70 -4.77 16.81
CA LEU A 110 2.84 -6.22 16.70
C LEU A 110 3.73 -6.66 15.54
N ASN A 111 4.13 -5.74 14.65
CA ASN A 111 4.99 -6.00 13.50
C ASN A 111 4.57 -7.26 12.73
N THR A 112 3.33 -7.29 12.26
CA THR A 112 2.76 -8.43 11.52
C THR A 112 3.38 -8.63 10.13
N SER A 113 4.18 -7.67 9.65
CA SER A 113 4.93 -7.78 8.39
C SER A 113 5.88 -8.99 8.34
N ARG A 114 6.29 -9.50 9.50
CA ARG A 114 7.12 -10.71 9.66
C ARG A 114 6.45 -11.99 9.13
N ILE A 115 5.12 -11.99 9.04
CA ILE A 115 4.30 -13.07 8.49
C ILE A 115 3.33 -12.52 7.44
N PRO A 116 3.82 -12.03 6.29
CA PRO A 116 3.05 -11.21 5.35
C PRO A 116 2.06 -12.03 4.48
N PHE A 117 1.77 -13.27 4.88
CA PHE A 117 0.83 -14.14 4.21
C PHE A 117 0.19 -15.14 5.17
N ASN A 118 -0.89 -15.77 4.72
CA ASN A 118 -1.57 -16.90 5.34
C ASN A 118 -2.11 -17.81 4.22
N THR A 119 -2.90 -18.82 4.56
CA THR A 119 -3.46 -19.79 3.59
C THR A 119 -4.40 -19.15 2.54
N PHE A 120 -4.97 -17.98 2.81
CA PHE A 120 -5.97 -17.31 1.96
C PHE A 120 -5.44 -16.08 1.22
N SER A 121 -4.39 -15.44 1.75
CA SER A 121 -3.89 -14.16 1.23
C SER A 121 -2.40 -14.02 1.45
N GLY A 122 -1.70 -13.38 0.52
CA GLY A 122 -0.29 -13.02 0.68
C GLY A 122 0.13 -11.90 -0.25
N PHE A 123 1.23 -11.21 0.07
CA PHE A 123 1.75 -10.12 -0.75
C PHE A 123 1.92 -10.49 -2.24
N PHE A 124 2.32 -11.73 -2.52
CA PHE A 124 2.45 -12.27 -3.89
C PHE A 124 1.11 -12.38 -4.62
N THR A 125 0.01 -12.69 -3.94
CA THR A 125 -1.34 -12.67 -4.56
C THR A 125 -1.79 -11.25 -4.88
N GLY A 126 -1.40 -10.27 -4.05
CA GLY A 126 -1.61 -8.85 -4.32
C GLY A 126 -0.82 -8.39 -5.56
N ALA A 127 0.44 -8.83 -5.68
CA ALA A 127 1.27 -8.54 -6.84
C ALA A 127 0.67 -9.11 -8.14
N LEU A 128 0.11 -10.32 -8.14
CA LEU A 128 -0.58 -10.89 -9.31
C LEU A 128 -1.82 -10.10 -9.75
N ARG A 129 -2.35 -9.22 -8.89
CA ARG A 129 -3.45 -8.31 -9.18
C ARG A 129 -2.96 -6.91 -9.58
N ALA A 130 -1.72 -6.76 -10.04
CA ALA A 130 -1.13 -5.45 -10.37
C ALA A 130 -1.94 -4.62 -11.38
N SER A 131 -2.71 -5.26 -12.27
CA SER A 131 -3.58 -4.60 -13.25
C SER A 131 -4.95 -4.20 -12.67
N TYR A 132 -5.32 -4.69 -11.49
CA TYR A 132 -6.64 -4.48 -10.91
C TYR A 132 -6.88 -2.99 -10.61
N GLY A 133 -7.92 -2.43 -11.22
CA GLY A 133 -8.29 -1.01 -11.10
C GLY A 133 -7.51 -0.07 -12.02
N VAL A 134 -6.50 -0.56 -12.75
CA VAL A 134 -5.81 0.26 -13.76
C VAL A 134 -6.72 0.41 -14.99
N PRO A 135 -6.95 1.63 -15.51
CA PRO A 135 -7.93 1.84 -16.59
C PRO A 135 -7.56 1.19 -17.95
N MET A 136 -6.26 1.01 -18.22
CA MET A 136 -5.74 0.40 -19.46
C MET A 136 -6.27 1.03 -20.77
N ASN A 137 -6.51 2.35 -20.77
CA ASN A 137 -7.11 3.06 -21.89
C ASN A 137 -6.10 3.85 -22.74
N THR A 138 -5.09 4.40 -22.08
CA THR A 138 -4.08 5.28 -22.66
C THR A 138 -2.71 4.59 -22.65
N GLU A 139 -1.76 5.08 -23.45
CA GLU A 139 -0.39 4.57 -23.38
C GLU A 139 0.20 4.69 -21.96
N GLU A 140 -0.05 5.81 -21.28
CA GLU A 140 0.39 6.07 -19.90
C GLU A 140 -0.12 5.01 -18.92
N ASP A 141 -1.38 4.57 -19.04
CA ASP A 141 -1.92 3.51 -18.17
C ASP A 141 -1.12 2.20 -18.30
N TYR A 142 -0.71 1.84 -19.52
CA TYR A 142 0.12 0.64 -19.73
C TYR A 142 1.55 0.85 -19.25
N ARG A 143 2.13 2.06 -19.41
CA ARG A 143 3.47 2.37 -18.88
C ARG A 143 3.49 2.29 -17.36
N ASP A 144 2.49 2.83 -16.69
CA ASP A 144 2.33 2.71 -15.24
C ASP A 144 2.22 1.25 -14.82
N TYR A 145 1.39 0.47 -15.52
CA TYR A 145 1.28 -0.96 -15.23
C TYR A 145 2.60 -1.71 -15.39
N ILE A 146 3.34 -1.44 -16.46
CA ILE A 146 4.68 -2.01 -16.69
C ILE A 146 5.59 -1.63 -15.54
N ALA A 147 5.70 -0.34 -15.19
CA ALA A 147 6.52 0.14 -14.08
C ALA A 147 6.15 -0.51 -12.73
N ARG A 148 4.86 -0.76 -12.48
CA ARG A 148 4.41 -1.50 -11.31
C ARG A 148 4.92 -2.95 -11.29
N ILE A 149 5.04 -3.62 -12.44
CA ILE A 149 5.68 -4.94 -12.53
C ILE A 149 7.18 -4.82 -12.24
N GLU A 150 7.83 -3.76 -12.72
CA GLU A 150 9.26 -3.51 -12.46
C GLU A 150 9.57 -3.30 -10.97
N GLU A 151 8.59 -2.89 -10.16
CA GLU A 151 8.71 -2.76 -8.70
C GLU A 151 8.73 -4.11 -7.94
N PHE A 152 8.43 -5.23 -8.61
CA PHE A 152 8.34 -6.55 -7.95
C PHE A 152 9.62 -6.95 -7.20
N PRO A 153 10.85 -6.79 -7.74
CA PRO A 153 12.07 -7.16 -7.03
C PRO A 153 12.21 -6.42 -5.70
N ARG A 154 11.93 -5.11 -5.66
CA ARG A 154 11.95 -4.32 -4.43
C ARG A 154 10.90 -4.85 -3.45
N TYR A 155 9.64 -4.92 -3.89
CA TYR A 155 8.52 -5.33 -3.05
C TYR A 155 8.69 -6.74 -2.46
N PHE A 156 9.16 -7.70 -3.27
CA PHE A 156 9.41 -9.07 -2.83
C PHE A 156 10.61 -9.13 -1.88
N SER A 157 11.69 -8.41 -2.18
CA SER A 157 12.87 -8.36 -1.31
C SER A 157 12.56 -7.78 0.07
N GLU A 158 11.75 -6.72 0.15
CA GLU A 158 11.33 -6.14 1.44
C GLU A 158 10.48 -7.13 2.25
N ASN A 159 9.52 -7.83 1.61
CA ASN A 159 8.73 -8.86 2.28
C ASN A 159 9.60 -10.04 2.75
N ILE A 160 10.57 -10.48 1.93
CA ILE A 160 11.54 -11.52 2.31
C ILE A 160 12.36 -11.09 3.53
N GLU A 161 12.83 -9.84 3.58
CA GLU A 161 13.59 -9.36 4.74
C GLU A 161 12.73 -9.29 6.01
N ASN A 162 11.47 -8.87 5.89
CA ASN A 162 10.53 -8.93 7.02
C ASN A 162 10.34 -10.37 7.51
N MET A 163 10.20 -11.33 6.60
CA MET A 163 10.10 -12.75 6.94
C MET A 163 11.38 -13.29 7.59
N ARG A 164 12.57 -12.89 7.12
CA ARG A 164 13.85 -13.21 7.77
C ARG A 164 13.93 -12.62 9.18
N GLN A 165 13.41 -11.42 9.40
CA GLN A 165 13.27 -10.88 10.75
C GLN A 165 12.36 -11.76 11.61
N GLY A 166 11.22 -12.22 11.07
CA GLY A 166 10.35 -13.19 11.72
C GLY A 166 11.10 -14.46 12.16
N ILE A 167 11.92 -15.04 11.27
CA ILE A 167 12.77 -16.19 11.57
C ILE A 167 13.72 -15.89 12.74
N ARG A 168 14.41 -14.75 12.72
CA ARG A 168 15.36 -14.35 13.78
C ARG A 168 14.69 -14.19 15.15
N GLU A 169 13.44 -13.78 15.17
CA GLU A 169 12.67 -13.50 16.38
C GLU A 169 11.77 -14.67 16.81
N GLY A 170 11.75 -15.77 16.05
CA GLY A 170 10.87 -16.92 16.30
C GLY A 170 9.38 -16.63 16.03
N PHE A 171 9.07 -15.56 15.28
CA PHE A 171 7.71 -15.19 14.88
C PHE A 171 7.47 -15.59 13.43
N VAL A 172 7.12 -16.88 13.25
CA VAL A 172 7.03 -17.55 11.95
C VAL A 172 5.68 -18.26 11.78
N LEU A 173 5.29 -18.50 10.54
CA LEU A 173 4.10 -19.29 10.23
C LEU A 173 4.37 -20.80 10.42
N PRO A 174 3.32 -21.60 10.67
CA PRO A 174 3.42 -23.06 10.71
C PRO A 174 3.65 -23.67 9.32
N LYS A 175 4.40 -24.78 9.24
CA LYS A 175 4.74 -25.51 7.98
C LYS A 175 3.54 -25.77 7.07
N ILE A 176 2.39 -26.14 7.65
CA ILE A 176 1.15 -26.40 6.90
C ILE A 176 0.67 -25.19 6.07
N VAL A 177 0.98 -23.96 6.51
CA VAL A 177 0.66 -22.75 5.74
C VAL A 177 1.56 -22.67 4.51
N ILE A 178 2.86 -22.97 4.65
CA ILE A 178 3.82 -22.98 3.55
C ILE A 178 3.46 -24.09 2.56
N ASP A 179 3.15 -25.29 3.04
CA ASP A 179 2.71 -26.42 2.20
C ASP A 179 1.51 -26.04 1.29
N GLY A 180 0.59 -25.23 1.84
CA GLY A 180 -0.59 -24.77 1.10
C GLY A 180 -0.29 -23.69 0.04
N VAL A 181 0.65 -22.78 0.30
CA VAL A 181 0.90 -21.64 -0.61
C VAL A 181 2.05 -21.86 -1.58
N LEU A 182 3.05 -22.67 -1.22
CA LEU A 182 4.26 -22.87 -2.02
C LEU A 182 3.94 -23.35 -3.44
N PRO A 183 3.00 -24.30 -3.69
CA PRO A 183 2.62 -24.68 -5.05
C PRO A 183 2.06 -23.52 -5.88
N THR A 184 1.29 -22.61 -5.26
CA THR A 184 0.76 -21.43 -5.94
C THR A 184 1.86 -20.46 -6.34
N VAL A 185 2.87 -20.28 -5.49
CA VAL A 185 4.03 -19.43 -5.78
C VAL A 185 4.92 -20.06 -6.86
N GLN A 186 5.18 -21.37 -6.78
CA GLN A 186 5.95 -22.13 -7.78
C GLN A 186 5.29 -22.05 -9.17
N ALA A 187 3.95 -22.08 -9.24
CA ALA A 187 3.22 -21.96 -10.50
C ALA A 187 3.43 -20.60 -11.22
N GLN A 188 3.96 -19.58 -10.53
CA GLN A 188 4.29 -18.28 -11.13
C GLN A 188 5.70 -18.25 -11.75
N VAL A 189 6.43 -19.35 -11.71
CA VAL A 189 7.74 -19.49 -12.35
C VAL A 189 7.57 -20.23 -13.67
N TYR A 190 7.13 -19.51 -14.70
CA TYR A 190 6.91 -20.03 -16.06
C TYR A 190 8.03 -19.63 -17.02
N ASP A 191 8.15 -20.36 -18.14
CA ASP A 191 9.12 -20.05 -19.20
C ASP A 191 8.58 -19.00 -20.19
N ASN A 192 7.27 -19.03 -20.45
CA ASN A 192 6.61 -18.11 -21.36
C ASN A 192 5.82 -17.04 -20.58
N PRO A 193 6.18 -15.74 -20.67
CA PRO A 193 5.45 -14.64 -20.05
C PRO A 193 3.95 -14.59 -20.35
N ASP A 194 3.52 -15.04 -21.52
CA ASP A 194 2.11 -15.04 -21.93
C ASP A 194 1.24 -16.02 -21.12
N GLN A 195 1.83 -16.91 -20.33
CA GLN A 195 1.10 -17.81 -19.42
C GLN A 195 0.75 -17.14 -18.09
N SER A 196 1.27 -15.94 -17.83
CA SER A 196 1.00 -15.18 -16.62
C SER A 196 -0.36 -14.50 -16.65
N SER A 197 -1.03 -14.40 -15.51
CA SER A 197 -2.15 -13.45 -15.36
C SER A 197 -1.71 -11.99 -15.54
N LEU A 198 -0.41 -11.70 -15.37
CA LEU A 198 0.15 -10.36 -15.65
C LEU A 198 0.18 -10.04 -17.15
N ALA A 199 0.05 -11.03 -18.02
CA ALA A 199 -0.06 -10.81 -19.46
C ALA A 199 -1.50 -10.51 -19.91
N GLU A 200 -2.51 -10.66 -19.04
CA GLU A 200 -3.92 -10.42 -19.40
C GLU A 200 -4.16 -9.05 -20.06
N PRO A 201 -3.59 -7.92 -19.57
CA PRO A 201 -3.83 -6.61 -20.16
C PRO A 201 -3.31 -6.46 -21.59
N ILE A 202 -2.35 -7.29 -22.02
CA ILE A 202 -1.78 -7.23 -23.38
C ILE A 202 -2.41 -8.24 -24.35
N LEU A 203 -3.39 -9.02 -23.90
CA LEU A 203 -4.16 -9.92 -24.79
C LEU A 203 -5.13 -9.14 -25.70
N ASP A 204 -5.59 -7.98 -25.24
CA ASP A 204 -6.50 -7.08 -25.97
C ASP A 204 -6.14 -5.62 -25.70
N VAL A 205 -4.99 -5.18 -26.23
CA VAL A 205 -4.54 -3.79 -26.10
C VAL A 205 -5.49 -2.86 -26.85
N ASN A 206 -5.88 -1.76 -26.20
CA ASN A 206 -6.83 -0.79 -26.74
C ASN A 206 -6.56 -0.40 -28.21
N GLU A 207 -7.47 -0.75 -29.11
CA GLU A 207 -7.35 -0.53 -30.56
C GLU A 207 -7.25 0.95 -30.96
N ARG A 208 -7.62 1.88 -30.06
CA ARG A 208 -7.49 3.33 -30.29
C ARG A 208 -6.03 3.81 -30.25
N LEU A 209 -5.12 3.03 -29.65
CA LEU A 209 -3.69 3.35 -29.64
C LEU A 209 -3.06 3.07 -31.01
N PRO A 210 -2.03 3.83 -31.44
CA PRO A 210 -1.29 3.57 -32.68
C PRO A 210 -0.70 2.15 -32.71
N GLY A 211 -0.63 1.54 -33.90
CA GLY A 211 -0.18 0.16 -34.04
C GLY A 211 1.24 -0.11 -33.54
N ASN A 212 2.16 0.85 -33.69
CA ASN A 212 3.52 0.77 -33.14
C ASN A 212 3.49 0.82 -31.60
N VAL A 213 2.72 1.73 -31.02
CA VAL A 213 2.56 1.86 -29.55
C VAL A 213 2.02 0.57 -28.96
N ARG A 214 1.02 -0.06 -29.59
CA ARG A 214 0.49 -1.35 -29.15
C ARG A 214 1.54 -2.47 -29.18
N ALA A 215 2.33 -2.53 -30.25
CA ALA A 215 3.40 -3.51 -30.37
C ALA A 215 4.47 -3.32 -29.28
N ASP A 216 4.86 -2.06 -29.01
CA ASP A 216 5.81 -1.72 -27.96
C ASP A 216 5.28 -2.11 -26.56
N ILE A 217 4.02 -1.77 -26.24
CA ILE A 217 3.37 -2.15 -24.97
C ILE A 217 3.39 -3.66 -24.74
N VAL A 218 3.06 -4.45 -25.77
CA VAL A 218 3.03 -5.91 -25.69
C VAL A 218 4.42 -6.47 -25.40
N GLU A 219 5.43 -6.04 -26.16
CA GLU A 219 6.80 -6.53 -25.99
C GLU A 219 7.41 -6.09 -24.66
N GLU A 220 7.19 -4.84 -24.24
CA GLU A 220 7.71 -4.33 -22.97
C GLU A 220 7.03 -4.98 -21.76
N THR A 221 5.72 -5.24 -21.81
CA THR A 221 5.04 -5.97 -20.73
C THR A 221 5.59 -7.39 -20.60
N ARG A 222 5.79 -8.10 -21.72
CA ARG A 222 6.45 -9.42 -21.72
C ARG A 222 7.85 -9.35 -21.15
N ALA A 223 8.62 -8.32 -21.52
CA ALA A 223 9.96 -8.11 -21.02
C ALA A 223 9.96 -7.84 -19.50
N ALA A 224 9.03 -7.04 -19.00
CA ALA A 224 8.92 -6.74 -17.58
C ALA A 224 8.54 -7.98 -16.76
N ILE A 225 7.56 -8.77 -17.24
CA ILE A 225 7.20 -10.05 -16.62
C ILE A 225 8.41 -10.99 -16.56
N ARG A 226 9.13 -11.13 -17.68
CA ARG A 226 10.30 -12.01 -17.79
C ARG A 226 11.46 -11.58 -16.87
N SER A 227 11.70 -10.28 -16.77
CA SER A 227 12.90 -9.71 -16.16
C SER A 227 12.72 -9.35 -14.69
N TYR A 228 11.48 -9.07 -14.25
CA TYR A 228 11.19 -8.60 -12.90
C TYR A 228 10.24 -9.53 -12.15
N ALA A 229 9.08 -9.88 -12.73
CA ALA A 229 8.11 -10.71 -12.03
C ALA A 229 8.59 -12.14 -11.80
N ILE A 230 8.95 -12.86 -12.87
CA ILE A 230 9.37 -14.28 -12.77
C ILE A 230 10.59 -14.43 -11.84
N PRO A 231 11.65 -13.60 -11.92
CA PRO A 231 12.77 -13.70 -10.99
C PRO A 231 12.39 -13.41 -9.54
N ALA A 232 11.49 -12.45 -9.28
CA ALA A 232 11.01 -12.17 -7.93
C ALA A 232 10.23 -13.35 -7.34
N PHE A 233 9.37 -13.99 -8.13
CA PHE A 233 8.69 -15.24 -7.73
C PHE A 233 9.66 -16.38 -7.49
N ARG A 234 10.65 -16.57 -8.37
CA ARG A 234 11.69 -17.59 -8.20
C ARG A 234 12.49 -17.37 -6.91
N GLN A 235 12.86 -16.11 -6.61
CA GLN A 235 13.53 -15.77 -5.37
C GLN A 235 12.67 -16.10 -4.14
N LEU A 236 11.37 -15.83 -4.21
CA LEU A 236 10.44 -16.19 -3.13
C LEU A 236 10.31 -17.71 -2.96
N VAL A 237 10.22 -18.48 -4.05
CA VAL A 237 10.20 -19.96 -3.99
C VAL A 237 11.44 -20.47 -3.27
N THR A 238 12.63 -20.07 -3.71
CA THR A 238 13.90 -20.47 -3.09
C THR A 238 13.95 -20.07 -1.62
N PHE A 239 13.53 -18.85 -1.27
CA PHE A 239 13.48 -18.41 0.12
C PHE A 239 12.52 -19.26 0.96
N LEU A 240 11.31 -19.54 0.45
CA LEU A 240 10.32 -20.34 1.17
C LEU A 240 10.82 -21.77 1.40
N GLU A 241 11.48 -22.38 0.43
CA GLU A 241 12.00 -23.75 0.50
C GLU A 241 13.25 -23.86 1.39
N ASP A 242 14.24 -22.99 1.17
CA ASP A 242 15.57 -23.16 1.74
C ASP A 242 15.76 -22.46 3.08
N GLU A 243 15.00 -21.39 3.35
CA GLU A 243 15.15 -20.57 4.56
C GLU A 243 13.90 -20.62 5.45
N TYR A 244 12.71 -20.38 4.89
CA TYR A 244 11.50 -20.22 5.69
C TYR A 244 10.93 -21.56 6.17
N TYR A 245 10.81 -22.57 5.31
CA TYR A 245 10.27 -23.88 5.68
C TYR A 245 11.06 -24.59 6.78
N PRO A 246 12.42 -24.60 6.76
CA PRO A 246 13.20 -25.19 7.84
C PRO A 246 13.02 -24.46 9.18
N ALA A 247 12.76 -23.14 9.15
CA ALA A 247 12.53 -22.32 10.34
C ALA A 247 11.06 -22.29 10.80
N ALA A 248 10.11 -22.67 9.95
CA ALA A 248 8.69 -22.64 10.23
C ALA A 248 8.31 -23.56 11.39
N ALA A 249 7.28 -23.16 12.15
CA ALA A 249 6.80 -23.95 13.28
C ALA A 249 6.18 -25.27 12.80
N ASP A 250 6.41 -26.37 13.52
CA ASP A 250 5.85 -27.69 13.17
C ASP A 250 4.33 -27.76 13.38
N SER A 251 3.80 -26.93 14.27
CA SER A 251 2.41 -26.99 14.72
C SER A 251 1.78 -25.60 14.77
N ILE A 252 0.45 -25.55 14.68
CA ILE A 252 -0.36 -24.33 14.82
C ILE A 252 -0.57 -23.91 16.29
N ALA A 253 -0.10 -24.73 17.24
CA ALA A 253 -0.15 -24.51 18.68
C ALA A 253 1.27 -24.54 19.29
N ALA A 254 1.39 -23.96 20.49
CA ALA A 254 2.59 -24.04 21.32
C ALA A 254 2.78 -25.43 21.94
#